data_AF-A0A5B1QJU7-F1
#
_entry.id   AF-A0A5B1QJU7-F1
#
_cell.length_a   1.000
_cell.length_b   1.000
_cell.length_c   1.000
_cell.angle_alpha   90.00
_cell.angle_beta   90.00
_cell.angle_gamma   90.00
#
_symmetry.space_group_name_H-M   'P 1'
#
loop_
_entity.id
_entity.type
_entity.pdbx_description
1 polymer ?
#
loop_
_entity_poly.entity_id
_entity_poly.type
_entity_poly.pdbx_seq_one_letter_code
_entity_poly.pdbx_strand_id
1 'polypeptide(L)'
;MQWSGSHSLDGLPQYMIVFGIVFDADYLYIVAHFPQLSISRDRVDKYISTVVDKLPFRASLPGPTYVEAAVGRLRVAIALLVLRNHASRLVKLWEHQEGFWYKWIINVELMMRLVRTTVTVTVIAAWAVTRTRTRVMEVVKMAEVETVKKTCKKINRKDPEKQPIMESPISKRCPCSIYVGP
;
A
#
# COMPACT_ATOMS: atom_id res chain seq x y z
N MET A 1 -17.42 2.27 -30.30
CA MET A 1 -16.62 3.43 -30.76
C MET A 1 -15.26 3.38 -30.08
N GLN A 2 -14.25 2.96 -30.84
CA GLN A 2 -12.88 2.74 -30.39
C GLN A 2 -12.12 4.04 -30.72
N TRP A 3 -11.71 4.79 -29.70
CA TRP A 3 -10.99 6.06 -29.90
C TRP A 3 -9.49 5.77 -30.03
N SER A 4 -9.02 5.62 -31.27
CA SER A 4 -7.60 5.65 -31.63
C SER A 4 -7.17 7.11 -31.88
N GLY A 5 -7.24 7.93 -30.83
CA GLY A 5 -6.65 9.26 -30.83
C GLY A 5 -5.19 9.16 -30.40
N SER A 6 -4.29 8.92 -31.34
CA SER A 6 -2.85 9.13 -31.13
C SER A 6 -2.63 10.64 -31.01
N HIS A 7 -2.74 11.17 -29.79
CA HIS A 7 -2.34 12.55 -29.50
C HIS A 7 -0.82 12.62 -29.69
N SER A 8 -0.38 13.11 -30.84
CA SER A 8 1.03 13.33 -31.13
C SER A 8 1.56 14.35 -30.13
N LEU A 9 2.57 13.94 -29.35
CA LEU A 9 3.34 14.83 -28.47
C LEU A 9 4.12 15.89 -29.25
N ASP A 10 4.03 15.90 -30.58
CA ASP A 10 4.72 16.82 -31.48
C ASP A 10 4.40 18.31 -31.22
N GLY A 11 3.27 18.61 -30.58
CA GLY A 11 2.96 19.97 -30.16
C GLY A 11 3.66 20.39 -28.86
N LEU A 12 3.99 19.44 -28.00
CA LEU A 12 4.63 19.71 -26.72
C LEU A 12 6.09 20.06 -26.98
N PRO A 13 6.58 21.21 -26.50
CA PRO A 13 7.98 21.54 -26.68
C PRO A 13 8.84 20.43 -26.09
N GLN A 14 9.78 19.88 -26.88
CA GLN A 14 10.67 18.79 -26.45
C GLN A 14 11.48 19.13 -25.18
N TYR A 15 11.57 20.41 -24.84
CA TYR A 15 12.19 20.94 -23.62
C TYR A 15 11.23 21.05 -22.43
N MET A 16 10.02 20.49 -22.51
CA MET A 16 9.06 20.59 -21.43
C MET A 16 9.48 19.70 -20.26
N ILE A 17 10.08 20.34 -19.26
CA ILE A 17 10.45 19.73 -17.99
C ILE A 17 9.27 19.84 -17.05
N VAL A 18 8.85 18.72 -16.48
CA VAL A 18 7.85 18.71 -15.42
C VAL A 18 8.57 18.73 -14.08
N PHE A 19 8.35 19.76 -13.27
CA PHE A 19 8.90 19.82 -11.92
C PHE A 19 7.91 19.22 -10.92
N GLY A 20 8.35 18.23 -10.16
CA GLY A 20 7.69 17.65 -9.01
C GLY A 20 8.32 18.11 -7.70
N ILE A 21 7.57 17.97 -6.61
CA ILE A 21 8.03 18.26 -5.24
C ILE A 21 7.87 16.99 -4.42
N VAL A 22 8.95 16.58 -3.75
CA VAL A 22 8.93 15.50 -2.76
C VAL A 22 9.26 16.08 -1.40
N PHE A 23 8.39 15.79 -0.43
CA PHE A 23 8.50 16.32 0.92
C PHE A 23 9.00 15.25 1.89
N ASP A 24 9.99 15.60 2.69
CA ASP A 24 10.53 14.82 3.80
C ASP A 24 10.47 15.67 5.09
N ALA A 25 10.60 15.05 6.26
CA ALA A 25 10.52 15.73 7.55
C ALA A 25 11.59 16.82 7.73
N ASP A 26 12.71 16.70 7.03
CA ASP A 26 13.85 17.61 7.12
C ASP A 26 14.04 18.48 5.87
N TYR A 27 13.54 18.04 4.71
CA TYR A 27 13.91 18.60 3.42
C TYR A 27 12.75 18.60 2.42
N LEU A 28 12.77 19.59 1.54
CA LEU A 28 11.94 19.66 0.36
C LEU A 28 12.82 19.43 -0.87
N TYR A 29 12.56 18.37 -1.61
CA TYR A 29 13.29 18.01 -2.82
C TYR A 29 12.51 18.50 -4.04
N ILE A 30 13.20 19.23 -4.92
CA ILE A 30 12.68 19.61 -6.23
C ILE A 30 13.19 18.59 -7.24
N VAL A 31 12.27 17.90 -7.91
CA VAL A 31 12.59 16.84 -8.87
C VAL A 31 12.18 17.29 -10.26
N ALA A 32 13.07 17.21 -11.23
CA ALA A 32 12.75 17.40 -12.64
C ALA A 32 12.49 16.04 -13.30
N HIS A 33 11.39 15.94 -14.03
CA HIS A 33 11.03 14.79 -14.83
C HIS A 33 11.19 15.13 -16.31
N PHE A 34 12.01 14.34 -16.99
CA PHE A 34 12.30 14.44 -18.41
C PHE A 34 11.62 13.27 -19.14
N PRO A 35 10.74 13.52 -20.12
CA PRO A 35 10.15 12.46 -20.91
C PRO A 35 11.23 11.82 -21.79
N GLN A 36 11.37 10.50 -21.69
CA GLN A 36 12.12 9.69 -22.65
C GLN A 36 11.16 9.24 -23.73
N LEU A 37 11.30 9.83 -24.92
CA LEU A 37 10.50 9.52 -26.09
C LEU A 37 10.88 8.14 -26.65
N SER A 38 9.86 7.39 -27.07
CA SER A 38 10.02 6.14 -27.81
C SER A 38 10.75 6.36 -29.14
N ILE A 39 11.29 5.29 -29.73
CA ILE A 39 11.93 5.33 -31.07
C ILE A 39 10.97 5.89 -32.13
N SER A 40 9.67 5.62 -31.97
CA SER A 40 8.59 6.13 -32.81
C SER A 40 8.22 7.60 -32.56
N ARG A 41 8.76 8.27 -31.52
CA ARG A 41 8.49 9.65 -31.07
C ARG A 41 7.03 10.00 -30.71
N ASP A 42 6.07 9.17 -31.09
CA ASP A 42 4.64 9.40 -30.84
C ASP A 42 4.19 9.15 -29.39
N ARG A 43 5.04 8.54 -28.56
CA ARG A 43 4.71 8.16 -27.18
C ARG A 43 5.88 8.38 -26.22
N VAL A 44 5.57 8.84 -25.00
CA VAL A 44 6.51 8.81 -23.86
C VAL A 44 6.49 7.41 -23.25
N ASP A 45 7.62 6.70 -23.32
CA ASP A 45 7.72 5.36 -22.73
C ASP A 45 8.08 5.42 -21.25
N LYS A 46 8.97 6.36 -20.89
CA LYS A 46 9.54 6.47 -19.54
C LYS A 46 9.80 7.93 -19.19
N TYR A 47 9.85 8.24 -17.90
CA TYR A 47 10.32 9.53 -17.41
C TYR A 47 11.62 9.31 -16.61
N ILE A 48 12.65 10.07 -16.97
CA ILE A 48 13.88 10.15 -16.18
C ILE A 48 13.67 11.23 -15.14
N SER A 49 13.84 10.87 -13.87
CA SER A 49 13.60 11.78 -12.74
C SER A 49 14.93 12.11 -12.08
N THR A 50 15.25 13.40 -11.96
CA THR A 50 16.50 13.88 -11.37
C THR A 50 16.19 14.92 -10.30
N VAL A 51 16.83 14.79 -9.13
CA VAL A 51 16.75 15.81 -8.09
C VAL A 51 17.55 17.03 -8.54
N VAL A 52 16.88 18.16 -8.67
CA VAL A 52 17.47 19.44 -9.10
C VAL A 52 17.96 20.23 -7.91
N ASP A 53 17.17 20.24 -6.84
CA ASP A 53 17.50 21.00 -5.64
C ASP A 53 16.97 20.33 -4.37
N LYS A 54 17.61 20.64 -3.25
CA LYS A 54 17.29 20.15 -1.92
C LYS A 54 17.26 21.33 -0.96
N LEU A 55 16.06 21.69 -0.52
CA LEU A 55 15.83 22.83 0.35
C LEU A 55 15.61 22.36 1.79
N PRO A 56 16.26 22.99 2.79
CA PRO A 56 16.03 22.64 4.19
C PRO A 56 14.63 23.08 4.62
N PHE A 57 13.82 22.15 5.11
CA PHE A 57 12.49 22.39 5.63
C PHE A 57 12.30 21.62 6.95
N ARG A 58 12.98 22.06 7.99
CA ARG A 58 12.84 21.49 9.34
C ARG A 58 11.74 22.22 10.12
N ALA A 59 10.83 21.45 10.70
CA ALA A 59 9.76 21.97 11.56
C ALA A 59 10.29 22.50 12.91
N SER A 60 11.36 21.88 13.45
CA SER A 60 11.97 22.22 14.73
C SER A 60 13.28 22.98 14.55
N LEU A 61 13.46 24.09 15.28
CA LEU A 61 14.73 24.81 15.40
C LEU A 61 15.38 24.49 16.74
N PRO A 62 16.44 23.65 16.78
CA PRO A 62 17.32 23.58 17.94
C PRO A 62 18.76 24.08 17.64
N GLY A 63 18.97 24.95 16.63
CA GLY A 63 20.31 25.41 16.18
C GLY A 63 20.51 26.94 16.12
N PRO A 64 21.75 27.45 15.94
CA PRO A 64 22.28 28.60 16.68
C PRO A 64 21.89 30.02 16.21
N THR A 65 21.26 30.22 15.05
CA THR A 65 20.90 31.57 14.58
C THR A 65 19.55 31.62 13.86
N TYR A 66 18.64 32.42 14.41
CA TYR A 66 17.30 32.70 13.86
C TYR A 66 17.33 33.13 12.37
N VAL A 67 18.40 33.83 11.97
CA VAL A 67 18.59 34.36 10.62
C VAL A 67 18.73 33.25 9.58
N GLU A 68 19.53 32.21 9.85
CA GLU A 68 19.74 31.11 8.90
C GLU A 68 18.45 30.32 8.65
N ALA A 69 17.66 30.10 9.70
CA ALA A 69 16.37 29.45 9.59
C ALA A 69 15.35 30.30 8.82
N ALA A 70 15.32 31.61 9.05
CA ALA A 70 14.48 32.54 8.29
C ALA A 70 14.85 32.55 6.80
N VAL A 71 16.16 32.58 6.48
CA VAL A 71 16.66 32.50 5.10
C VAL A 71 16.28 31.17 4.46
N GLY A 72 16.41 30.05 5.17
CA GLY A 72 16.00 28.73 4.67
C GLY A 72 14.52 28.68 4.31
N ARG A 73 13.65 29.18 5.20
CA ARG A 73 12.20 29.26 4.95
C ARG A 73 11.85 30.19 3.80
N LEU A 74 12.54 31.33 3.69
CA LEU A 74 12.36 32.26 2.58
C LEU A 74 12.73 31.61 1.23
N ARG A 75 13.84 30.85 1.18
CA ARG A 75 14.24 30.09 -0.01
C ARG A 75 13.17 29.06 -0.40
N VAL A 76 12.63 28.32 0.57
CA VAL A 76 11.52 27.39 0.33
C VAL A 76 10.29 28.11 -0.21
N ALA A 77 9.89 29.22 0.40
CA ALA A 77 8.73 30.00 -0.03
C ALA A 77 8.89 30.52 -1.47
N ILE A 78 10.09 31.04 -1.81
CA ILE A 78 10.41 31.50 -3.16
C ILE A 78 10.36 30.34 -4.15
N ALA A 79 10.96 29.19 -3.81
CA ALA A 79 10.94 28.02 -4.68
C ALA A 79 9.52 27.52 -4.95
N LEU A 80 8.67 27.44 -3.92
CA LEU A 80 7.26 27.08 -4.06
C LEU A 80 6.48 28.08 -4.90
N LEU A 81 6.75 29.38 -4.75
CA LEU A 81 6.13 30.43 -5.55
C LEU A 81 6.52 30.32 -7.03
N VAL A 82 7.81 30.09 -7.30
CA VAL A 82 8.32 29.88 -8.66
C VAL A 82 7.70 28.62 -9.28
N LEU A 83 7.62 27.52 -8.54
CA LEU A 83 6.97 26.28 -8.99
C LEU A 83 5.48 26.49 -9.28
N ARG A 84 4.77 27.22 -8.42
CA ARG A 84 3.36 27.59 -8.65
C ARG A 84 3.19 28.41 -9.93
N ASN A 85 4.04 29.41 -10.15
CA ASN A 85 4.01 30.22 -11.36
C ASN A 85 4.34 29.40 -12.61
N HIS A 86 5.32 28.50 -12.50
CA HIS A 86 5.66 27.57 -13.57
C HIS A 86 4.48 26.64 -13.90
N ALA A 87 3.87 26.02 -12.91
CA ALA A 87 2.68 25.19 -13.07
C ALA A 87 1.52 25.97 -13.72
N SER A 88 1.28 27.21 -13.29
CA SER A 88 0.25 28.07 -13.91
C SER A 88 0.52 28.35 -15.40
N ARG A 89 1.79 28.58 -15.78
CA ARG A 89 2.18 28.75 -17.19
C ARG A 89 2.02 27.46 -18.00
N LEU A 90 2.39 26.32 -17.41
CA LEU A 90 2.20 25.01 -18.04
C LEU A 90 0.72 24.71 -18.28
N VAL A 91 -0.14 24.99 -17.29
CA VAL A 91 -1.60 24.84 -17.44
C VAL A 91 -2.11 25.68 -18.61
N LYS A 92 -1.72 26.96 -18.72
CA LYS A 92 -2.16 27.82 -19.83
C LYS A 92 -1.68 27.32 -21.20
N LEU A 93 -0.43 26.87 -21.29
CA LEU A 93 0.12 26.29 -22.52
C LEU A 93 -0.66 25.02 -22.93
N TRP A 94 -1.04 24.20 -21.94
CA TRP A 94 -1.78 22.97 -22.16
C TRP A 94 -3.28 23.15 -22.41
N GLU A 95 -3.92 24.14 -21.80
CA GLU A 95 -5.30 24.51 -22.12
C GLU A 95 -5.44 24.94 -23.58
N HIS A 96 -4.41 25.59 -24.12
CA HIS A 96 -4.35 25.98 -25.52
C HIS A 96 -4.19 24.77 -26.47
N GLN A 97 -3.70 23.63 -25.98
CA GLN A 97 -3.28 22.48 -26.77
C GLN A 97 -4.25 21.29 -26.75
N GLU A 98 -5.56 21.57 -26.62
CA GLU A 98 -6.64 20.59 -26.52
C GLU A 98 -6.76 19.86 -25.17
N GLY A 99 -7.02 20.60 -24.08
CA GLY A 99 -8.04 20.29 -23.05
C GLY A 99 -8.16 18.90 -22.39
N PHE A 100 -7.24 17.95 -22.58
CA PHE A 100 -7.43 16.55 -22.19
C PHE A 100 -6.52 16.06 -21.06
N TRP A 101 -5.42 16.76 -20.75
CA TRP A 101 -4.45 16.24 -19.80
C TRP A 101 -4.96 16.25 -18.35
N TYR A 102 -5.71 17.28 -17.93
CA TYR A 102 -6.34 17.28 -16.60
C TYR A 102 -7.39 16.16 -16.49
N LYS A 103 -8.13 15.85 -17.56
CA LYS A 103 -9.02 14.68 -17.62
C LYS A 103 -8.23 13.38 -17.49
N TRP A 104 -7.05 13.29 -18.11
CA TRP A 104 -6.18 12.12 -17.99
C TRP A 104 -5.64 11.97 -16.56
N ILE A 105 -5.12 13.03 -15.92
CA ILE A 105 -4.67 12.98 -14.52
C ILE A 105 -5.83 12.59 -13.60
N ILE A 106 -6.99 13.24 -13.74
CA ILE A 106 -8.18 12.93 -12.95
C ILE A 106 -8.61 11.49 -13.18
N ASN A 107 -8.58 11.00 -14.41
CA ASN A 107 -8.89 9.60 -14.73
C ASN A 107 -7.85 8.63 -14.16
N VAL A 108 -6.56 8.96 -14.18
CA VAL A 108 -5.50 8.15 -13.57
C VAL A 108 -5.67 8.11 -12.05
N GLU A 109 -5.99 9.23 -11.42
CA GLU A 109 -6.23 9.29 -9.98
C GLU A 109 -7.52 8.55 -9.58
N LEU A 110 -8.59 8.69 -10.38
CA LEU A 110 -9.83 7.91 -10.22
C LEU A 110 -9.58 6.41 -10.41
N MET A 111 -8.80 6.01 -11.42
CA MET A 111 -8.39 4.62 -11.64
C MET A 111 -7.59 4.09 -10.46
N MET A 112 -6.61 4.84 -9.96
CA MET A 112 -5.82 4.45 -8.78
C MET A 112 -6.70 4.28 -7.52
N ARG A 113 -7.71 5.15 -7.35
CA ARG A 113 -8.69 5.02 -6.25
C ARG A 113 -9.58 3.79 -6.41
N LEU A 114 -10.05 3.49 -7.62
CA LEU A 114 -10.84 2.29 -7.97
C LEU A 114 -10.05 0.99 -7.76
N VAL A 115 -8.78 0.97 -8.16
CA VAL A 115 -7.89 -0.17 -7.89
C VAL A 115 -7.70 -0.35 -6.38
N ARG A 116 -7.51 0.75 -5.63
CA ARG A 116 -7.35 0.67 -4.17
C ARG A 116 -8.63 0.16 -3.49
N THR A 117 -9.82 0.57 -3.93
CA THR A 117 -11.09 0.11 -3.35
C THR A 117 -11.45 -1.32 -3.73
N THR A 118 -11.15 -1.75 -4.97
CA THR A 118 -11.36 -3.15 -5.38
C THR A 118 -10.43 -4.10 -4.62
N VAL A 119 -9.18 -3.71 -4.38
CA VAL A 119 -8.24 -4.49 -3.56
C VAL A 119 -8.72 -4.57 -2.10
N THR A 120 -9.20 -3.49 -1.50
CA THR A 120 -9.71 -3.56 -0.10
C THR A 120 -10.99 -4.37 0.01
N VAL A 121 -11.93 -4.25 -0.93
CA VAL A 121 -13.18 -5.02 -0.92
C VAL A 121 -12.91 -6.51 -1.10
N THR A 122 -12.01 -6.89 -2.01
CA THR A 122 -11.64 -8.30 -2.20
C THR A 122 -10.94 -8.89 -0.98
N VAL A 123 -10.06 -8.14 -0.32
CA VAL A 123 -9.41 -8.56 0.93
C VAL A 123 -10.43 -8.71 2.07
N ILE A 124 -11.36 -7.77 2.23
CA ILE A 124 -12.41 -7.83 3.26
C ILE A 124 -13.35 -9.02 3.00
N ALA A 125 -13.76 -9.23 1.75
CA ALA A 125 -14.60 -10.37 1.37
C ALA A 125 -13.89 -11.71 1.62
N ALA A 126 -12.61 -11.83 1.25
CA ALA A 126 -11.79 -13.01 1.52
C ALA A 126 -11.64 -13.27 3.04
N TRP A 127 -11.45 -12.22 3.84
CA TRP A 127 -11.41 -12.33 5.30
C TRP A 127 -12.76 -12.75 5.90
N ALA A 128 -13.87 -12.21 5.40
CA ALA A 128 -15.21 -12.58 5.88
C ALA A 128 -15.53 -14.06 5.58
N VAL A 129 -15.19 -14.54 4.38
CA VAL A 129 -15.38 -15.95 3.97
C VAL A 129 -14.50 -16.90 4.78
N THR A 130 -13.24 -16.54 5.03
CA THR A 130 -12.37 -17.35 5.88
C THR A 130 -12.87 -17.40 7.32
N ARG A 131 -13.38 -16.27 7.84
CA ARG A 131 -13.94 -16.18 9.20
C ARG A 131 -15.22 -17.00 9.40
N THR A 132 -16.14 -16.99 8.45
CA THR A 132 -17.34 -17.83 8.50
C THR A 132 -16.99 -19.30 8.43
N ARG A 133 -16.03 -19.68 7.57
CA ARG A 133 -15.54 -21.07 7.48
C ARG A 133 -14.94 -21.56 8.80
N THR A 134 -14.14 -20.75 9.49
CA THR A 134 -13.61 -21.11 10.82
C THR A 134 -14.72 -21.29 11.87
N ARG A 135 -15.72 -20.40 11.90
CA ARG A 135 -16.84 -20.52 12.85
C ARG A 135 -17.70 -21.76 12.59
N VAL A 136 -17.95 -22.08 11.32
CA VAL A 136 -18.67 -23.31 10.96
C VAL A 136 -17.89 -24.55 11.41
N MET A 137 -16.57 -24.58 11.21
CA MET A 137 -15.76 -25.71 11.69
C MET A 137 -15.72 -25.83 13.22
N GLU A 138 -15.75 -24.71 13.96
CA GLU A 138 -15.87 -24.74 15.43
C GLU A 138 -17.22 -25.29 15.89
N VAL A 139 -18.32 -24.87 15.27
CA VAL A 139 -19.67 -25.37 15.61
C VAL A 139 -19.80 -26.86 15.29
N VAL A 140 -19.24 -27.33 14.17
CA VAL A 140 -19.20 -28.76 13.81
C VAL A 140 -18.41 -29.56 14.85
N LYS A 141 -17.21 -29.09 15.26
CA LYS A 141 -16.43 -29.74 16.32
C LYS A 141 -17.18 -29.78 17.66
N MET A 142 -17.87 -28.71 18.03
CA MET A 142 -18.67 -28.67 19.26
C MET A 142 -19.83 -29.68 19.21
N ALA A 143 -20.49 -29.84 18.05
CA ALA A 143 -21.58 -30.79 17.87
C ALA A 143 -21.11 -32.26 17.94
N GLU A 144 -19.94 -32.59 17.37
CA GLU A 144 -19.35 -33.93 17.48
C GLU A 144 -18.97 -34.31 18.92
N VAL A 145 -18.44 -33.37 19.70
CA VAL A 145 -18.11 -33.61 21.11
C VAL A 145 -19.37 -33.90 21.93
N GLU A 146 -20.49 -33.26 21.61
CA GLU A 146 -21.74 -33.45 22.35
C GLU A 146 -22.43 -34.78 22.01
N THR A 147 -22.37 -35.23 20.75
CA THR A 147 -22.90 -36.55 20.35
C THR A 147 -22.09 -37.70 20.94
N VAL A 148 -20.76 -37.57 21.00
CA VAL A 148 -19.89 -38.54 21.68
C VAL A 148 -20.20 -38.62 23.18
N LYS A 149 -20.37 -37.47 23.87
CA LYS A 149 -20.75 -37.45 25.29
C LYS A 149 -22.11 -38.11 25.56
N LYS A 150 -23.12 -37.87 24.71
CA LYS A 150 -24.46 -38.50 24.84
C LYS A 150 -24.37 -40.02 24.64
N THR A 151 -23.50 -40.48 23.75
CA THR A 151 -23.30 -41.91 23.46
C THR A 151 -22.58 -42.61 24.62
N CYS A 152 -21.50 -42.04 25.16
CA CYS A 152 -20.81 -42.58 26.34
C CYS A 152 -21.71 -42.63 27.59
N LYS A 153 -22.58 -41.62 27.81
CA LYS A 153 -23.52 -41.63 28.94
C LYS A 153 -24.59 -42.73 28.82
N LYS A 154 -24.93 -43.16 27.61
CA LYS A 154 -25.90 -44.24 27.35
C LYS A 154 -25.27 -45.62 27.56
N ILE A 155 -23.98 -45.78 27.28
CA ILE A 155 -23.22 -47.01 27.53
C ILE A 155 -23.01 -47.23 29.04
N ASN A 156 -22.70 -46.16 29.79
CA ASN A 156 -22.45 -46.25 31.24
C ASN A 156 -23.71 -46.53 32.10
N ARG A 157 -24.90 -46.60 31.50
CA ARG A 157 -26.14 -47.00 32.19
C ARG A 157 -26.51 -48.47 31.99
N LYS A 158 -25.79 -49.20 31.15
CA LYS A 158 -26.21 -50.56 30.75
C LYS A 158 -25.59 -51.71 31.54
N ASP A 159 -24.60 -51.49 32.41
CA ASP A 159 -24.12 -52.54 33.33
C ASP A 159 -23.36 -51.94 34.53
N PRO A 160 -23.94 -51.88 35.74
CA PRO A 160 -23.20 -51.65 36.97
C PRO A 160 -22.91 -52.98 37.67
N GLU A 161 -22.40 -54.01 36.98
CA GLU A 161 -21.99 -55.23 37.69
C GLU A 161 -20.92 -56.04 36.95
N LYS A 162 -19.67 -55.61 37.07
CA LYS A 162 -18.53 -56.48 37.38
C LYS A 162 -17.28 -55.63 37.56
N GLN A 163 -16.88 -55.46 38.82
CA GLN A 163 -15.51 -55.12 39.16
C GLN A 163 -14.61 -56.31 38.79
N PRO A 164 -13.41 -56.03 38.26
CA PRO A 164 -12.25 -56.84 38.64
C PRO A 164 -11.13 -55.94 39.16
N ILE A 165 -10.82 -56.16 40.44
CA ILE A 165 -9.51 -56.59 40.93
C ILE A 165 -8.29 -55.96 40.19
N MET A 166 -7.80 -54.87 40.78
CA MET A 166 -6.44 -54.73 41.31
C MET A 166 -5.31 -55.47 40.57
N GLU A 167 -4.61 -54.77 39.67
CA GLU A 167 -3.17 -54.97 39.43
C GLU A 167 -2.48 -53.62 39.17
N SER A 168 -1.63 -53.21 40.11
CA SER A 168 -0.43 -52.39 39.87
C SER A 168 0.73 -53.34 39.49
N PRO A 169 1.93 -52.91 39.03
CA PRO A 169 2.48 -51.57 38.81
C PRO A 169 3.25 -51.49 37.45
N ILE A 170 4.27 -50.61 37.35
CA ILE A 170 5.35 -50.48 36.32
C ILE A 170 5.21 -49.16 35.55
N SER A 171 5.81 -48.06 36.01
CA SER A 171 7.24 -47.73 35.82
C SER A 171 7.67 -47.75 34.35
N LYS A 172 7.86 -46.57 33.75
CA LYS A 172 9.10 -46.16 33.06
C LYS A 172 8.91 -44.88 32.23
N ARG A 173 9.79 -43.91 32.53
CA ARG A 173 10.54 -43.03 31.61
C ARG A 173 9.73 -42.05 30.74
N CYS A 174 9.75 -40.75 31.01
CA CYS A 174 10.82 -39.76 30.78
C CYS A 174 10.89 -39.21 29.33
N PRO A 175 11.34 -37.95 29.18
CA PRO A 175 11.07 -37.08 28.04
C PRO A 175 12.21 -37.07 27.01
N CYS A 176 11.90 -36.72 25.76
CA CYS A 176 12.86 -36.24 24.76
C CYS A 176 12.16 -35.01 24.13
N SER A 177 12.58 -33.75 24.27
CA SER A 177 13.92 -33.13 24.11
C SER A 177 14.68 -33.66 22.91
N ILE A 178 14.56 -32.97 21.77
CA ILE A 178 15.59 -32.94 20.73
C ILE A 178 15.79 -31.47 20.31
N TYR A 179 16.85 -30.92 20.89
CA TYR A 179 17.93 -30.10 20.33
C TYR A 179 17.74 -29.14 19.14
N VAL A 180 18.43 -28.02 19.34
CA VAL A 180 18.77 -26.88 18.49
C VAL A 180 20.03 -27.16 17.66
N GLY A 181 20.08 -26.59 16.45
CA GLY A 181 21.30 -26.03 15.85
C GLY A 181 21.68 -26.58 14.46
N PRO A 182 22.53 -25.88 13.69
CA PRO A 182 23.03 -24.49 13.84
C PRO A 182 22.16 -23.45 13.13
#